data_AF-A0A3D5FE04-F1
#
_entry.id   AF-A0A3D5FE04-F1
#
_cell.length_a   1.000
_cell.length_b   1.000
_cell.length_c   1.000
_cell.angle_alpha   90.00
_cell.angle_beta   90.00
_cell.angle_gamma   90.00
#
_symmetry.space_group_name_H-M   'P 1'
#
loop_
_entity.id
_entity.type
_entity.pdbx_description
1 polymer ?
#
loop_
_entity_poly.entity_id
_entity_poly.type
_entity_poly.pdbx_seq_one_letter_code
_entity_poly.pdbx_strand_id
1 'polypeptide(L)'
;TQTCEEKINALVFVGDCMEEDPDRLGKLAGELAILGVPVFVFQDGYDPIAERTFRNIARLTRGAYCRFDATSAAQLRDLLCAVAVYAAGGQRALEDFGAKRGGGVLRLSQQLTGGD
;
A
#
# COMPACT_ATOMS: atom_id res chain seq x y z
N THR A 1 23.60 11.66 21.31
CA THR A 1 22.20 12.00 20.99
C THR A 1 21.60 10.80 20.29
N GLN A 2 20.80 10.01 21.01
CA GLN A 2 20.18 8.82 20.46
C GLN A 2 19.02 9.30 19.58
N THR A 3 19.21 9.30 18.25
CA THR A 3 18.09 9.43 17.32
C THR A 3 17.16 8.26 17.60
N CYS A 4 15.95 8.55 18.06
CA CYS A 4 14.88 7.57 18.01
C CYS A 4 14.69 7.23 16.53
N GLU A 5 15.31 6.17 16.06
CA GLU A 5 15.06 5.61 14.73
C GLU A 5 13.61 5.13 14.75
N GLU A 6 12.69 6.02 14.39
CA GLU A 6 11.26 5.72 14.34
C GLU A 6 11.05 4.56 13.36
N LYS A 7 10.47 3.47 13.86
CA LYS A 7 10.11 2.33 13.02
C LYS A 7 9.16 2.81 11.93
N ILE A 8 9.51 2.56 10.68
CA ILE A 8 8.64 2.83 9.54
C ILE A 8 7.38 1.97 9.67
N ASN A 9 6.22 2.60 9.85
CA ASN A 9 4.95 1.91 10.04
C ASN A 9 4.36 1.36 8.73
N ALA A 10 4.64 2.01 7.60
CA ALA A 10 4.15 1.66 6.28
C ALA A 10 4.93 2.42 5.18
N LEU A 11 4.97 1.86 3.98
CA LEU A 11 5.49 2.54 2.79
C LEU A 11 4.36 2.74 1.77
N VAL A 12 4.28 3.94 1.19
CA VAL A 12 3.31 4.26 0.13
C VAL A 12 4.05 4.52 -1.17
N PHE A 13 3.62 3.87 -2.23
CA PHE A 13 4.10 4.10 -3.58
C PHE A 13 2.93 4.52 -4.49
N VAL A 14 3.11 5.58 -5.26
CA VAL A 14 2.12 6.09 -6.23
C VAL A 14 2.81 6.27 -7.58
N GLY A 15 2.34 5.60 -8.64
CA GLY A 15 2.94 5.71 -9.98
C GLY A 15 2.16 4.99 -11.08
N ASP A 16 2.34 5.39 -12.33
CA ASP A 16 1.63 4.89 -13.53
C ASP A 16 2.43 3.84 -14.31
N CYS A 17 3.76 3.98 -14.34
CA CYS A 17 4.67 3.16 -15.13
C CYS A 17 5.75 2.44 -14.30
N MET A 18 6.22 1.30 -14.80
CA MET A 18 7.41 0.60 -14.30
C MET A 18 8.61 0.93 -15.18
N GLU A 19 9.46 1.85 -14.74
CA GLU A 19 10.77 2.09 -15.36
C GLU A 19 11.88 1.20 -14.78
N GLU A 20 11.65 0.60 -13.60
CA GLU A 20 12.63 -0.18 -12.84
C GLU A 20 12.51 -1.69 -13.08
N ASP A 21 13.65 -2.39 -12.92
CA ASP A 21 13.73 -3.84 -13.08
C ASP A 21 12.86 -4.58 -12.03
N PRO A 22 11.93 -5.46 -12.45
CA PRO A 22 10.98 -6.12 -11.56
C PRO A 22 11.64 -7.10 -10.59
N ASP A 23 12.80 -7.66 -10.93
CA ASP A 23 13.55 -8.59 -10.08
C ASP A 23 14.15 -7.84 -8.88
N ARG A 24 14.69 -6.64 -9.15
CA ARG A 24 15.21 -5.73 -8.12
C ARG A 24 14.12 -5.28 -7.14
N LEU A 25 12.94 -4.94 -7.66
CA LEU A 25 11.79 -4.57 -6.84
C LEU A 25 11.27 -5.75 -5.99
N GLY A 26 11.31 -6.96 -6.52
CA GLY A 26 11.00 -8.17 -5.76
C GLY A 26 11.94 -8.39 -4.58
N LYS A 27 13.25 -8.19 -4.78
CA LYS A 27 14.24 -8.29 -3.69
C LYS A 27 14.01 -7.26 -2.59
N LEU A 28 13.75 -6.01 -2.96
CA LEU A 28 13.42 -4.94 -2.02
C LEU A 28 12.13 -5.23 -1.24
N ALA A 29 11.10 -5.75 -1.92
CA ALA A 29 9.86 -6.15 -1.26
C ALA A 29 10.10 -7.27 -0.23
N GLY A 30 11.00 -8.22 -0.52
CA GLY A 30 11.41 -9.24 0.43
C GLY A 30 12.10 -8.66 1.67
N GLU A 31 12.99 -7.69 1.50
CA GLU A 31 13.65 -6.99 2.60
C GLU A 31 12.62 -6.23 3.48
N LEU A 32 11.66 -5.54 2.86
CA LEU A 32 10.56 -4.87 3.56
C LEU A 32 9.64 -5.84 4.31
N ALA A 33 9.38 -7.01 3.74
CA ALA A 33 8.60 -8.06 4.39
C ALA A 33 9.28 -8.59 5.66
N ILE A 34 10.61 -8.75 5.64
CA ILE A 34 11.41 -9.14 6.82
C ILE A 34 11.36 -8.05 7.90
N LEU A 35 11.38 -6.78 7.49
CA LEU A 35 11.25 -5.64 8.39
C LEU A 35 9.82 -5.43 8.92
N GLY A 36 8.85 -6.18 8.40
CA GLY A 36 7.43 -6.07 8.77
C GLY A 36 6.78 -4.76 8.30
N VAL A 37 7.31 -4.15 7.24
CA VAL A 37 6.81 -2.89 6.70
C VAL A 37 5.86 -3.17 5.53
N PRO A 38 4.55 -2.94 5.68
CA PRO A 38 3.59 -3.14 4.60
C PRO A 38 3.73 -2.06 3.52
N VAL A 39 3.64 -2.48 2.25
CA VAL A 39 3.70 -1.58 1.10
C VAL A 39 2.32 -1.38 0.49
N PHE A 40 1.88 -0.13 0.44
CA PHE A 40 0.66 0.31 -0.20
C PHE A 40 0.99 0.87 -1.58
N VAL A 41 0.55 0.18 -2.62
CA VAL A 41 0.81 0.57 -4.02
C VAL A 41 -0.46 1.11 -4.65
N PHE A 42 -0.37 2.34 -5.15
CA PHE A 42 -1.41 3.05 -5.88
C PHE A 42 -0.99 3.25 -7.33
N GLN A 43 -1.58 2.48 -8.24
CA GLN A 43 -1.28 2.57 -9.66
C GLN A 43 -2.24 3.52 -10.37
N ASP A 44 -1.71 4.48 -11.14
CA ASP A 44 -2.48 5.25 -12.10
C ASP A 44 -2.52 4.55 -13.47
N GLY A 45 -3.67 4.59 -14.14
CA GLY A 45 -3.83 3.99 -15.47
C GLY A 45 -3.77 2.45 -15.49
N TYR A 46 -3.47 1.90 -16.68
CA TYR A 46 -3.42 0.46 -16.91
C TYR A 46 -2.14 0.08 -17.64
N ASP A 47 -1.15 -0.37 -16.87
CA ASP A 47 -0.02 -1.11 -17.40
C ASP A 47 0.01 -2.53 -16.81
N PRO A 48 -0.09 -3.58 -17.64
CA PRO A 48 -0.21 -4.97 -17.16
C PRO A 48 1.09 -5.51 -16.56
N ILE A 49 2.26 -4.98 -16.94
CA ILE A 49 3.56 -5.39 -16.40
C ILE A 49 3.74 -4.78 -15.01
N ALA A 50 3.41 -3.50 -14.87
CA ALA A 50 3.38 -2.77 -13.63
C ALA A 50 2.38 -3.35 -12.64
N GLU A 51 1.15 -3.63 -13.07
CA GLU A 51 0.15 -4.25 -12.21
C GLU A 51 0.67 -5.56 -11.60
N ARG A 52 1.28 -6.43 -12.41
CA ARG A 52 1.73 -7.74 -11.96
C ARG A 52 2.85 -7.61 -10.93
N THR A 53 3.80 -6.70 -11.16
CA THR A 53 4.91 -6.47 -10.23
C THR A 53 4.42 -5.82 -8.94
N PHE A 54 3.61 -4.76 -9.03
CA PHE A 54 3.06 -4.06 -7.88
C PHE A 54 2.17 -4.95 -6.99
N ARG A 55 1.33 -5.79 -7.60
CA ARG A 55 0.55 -6.78 -6.83
C ARG A 55 1.44 -7.77 -6.09
N ASN A 56 2.54 -8.20 -6.71
CA ASN A 56 3.47 -9.12 -6.06
C ASN A 56 4.18 -8.46 -4.87
N ILE A 57 4.62 -7.20 -5.00
CA ILE A 57 5.22 -6.41 -3.91
C ILE A 57 4.25 -6.24 -2.75
N ALA A 58 3.02 -5.82 -3.04
CA ALA A 58 1.98 -5.66 -2.02
C ALA A 58 1.71 -6.97 -1.28
N ARG A 59 1.62 -8.10 -2.00
CA ARG A 59 1.41 -9.41 -1.37
C ARG A 59 2.58 -9.83 -0.50
N LEU A 60 3.82 -9.71 -0.98
CA LEU A 60 5.02 -10.12 -0.22
C LEU A 60 5.16 -9.35 1.09
N THR A 61 4.82 -8.07 1.07
CA THR A 61 4.94 -7.18 2.23
C THR A 61 3.71 -7.20 3.14
N ARG A 62 2.69 -8.01 2.82
CA ARG A 62 1.36 -7.97 3.46
C ARG A 62 0.73 -6.56 3.45
N GLY A 63 1.04 -5.82 2.39
CA GLY A 63 0.47 -4.52 2.08
C GLY A 63 -0.76 -4.65 1.18
N ALA A 64 -1.02 -3.63 0.37
CA ALA A 64 -2.20 -3.60 -0.48
C ALA A 64 -1.93 -2.93 -1.81
N TYR A 65 -2.62 -3.40 -2.85
CA TYR A 65 -2.59 -2.81 -4.18
C TYR A 65 -3.95 -2.22 -4.52
N CYS A 66 -3.95 -1.01 -5.04
CA CYS A 66 -5.17 -0.40 -5.57
C CYS A 66 -4.84 0.38 -6.84
N ARG A 67 -5.63 0.17 -7.88
CA ARG A 67 -5.65 1.08 -9.01
C ARG A 67 -6.54 2.26 -8.66
N PHE A 68 -6.06 3.47 -8.92
CA PHE A 68 -6.88 4.66 -8.87
C PHE A 68 -7.05 5.23 -10.28
N ASP A 69 -8.15 5.95 -10.47
CA ASP A 69 -8.40 6.66 -11.71
C ASP A 69 -8.05 8.14 -11.49
N ALA A 70 -7.13 8.69 -12.27
CA ALA A 70 -6.69 10.09 -12.18
C ALA A 70 -7.85 11.11 -12.24
N THR A 71 -9.04 10.73 -12.70
CA THR A 71 -10.23 11.60 -12.66
C THR A 71 -10.75 11.87 -11.24
N SER A 72 -10.28 11.12 -10.22
CA SER A 72 -10.82 11.19 -8.86
C SER A 72 -9.73 11.50 -7.82
N ALA A 73 -9.30 12.76 -7.73
CA ALA A 73 -8.45 13.26 -6.63
C ALA A 73 -9.04 12.94 -5.23
N ALA A 74 -10.37 12.87 -5.15
CA ALA A 74 -11.08 12.42 -3.95
C ALA A 74 -10.74 10.99 -3.53
N GLN A 75 -10.56 10.09 -4.50
CA GLN A 75 -10.19 8.70 -4.25
C GLN A 75 -8.76 8.63 -3.72
N LEU A 76 -7.78 9.26 -4.37
CA LEU A 76 -6.40 9.28 -3.88
C LEU A 76 -6.29 9.84 -2.46
N ARG A 77 -7.00 10.93 -2.16
CA ARG A 77 -7.10 11.48 -0.80
C ARG A 77 -7.61 10.43 0.20
N ASP A 78 -8.66 9.72 -0.15
CA ASP A 78 -9.26 8.72 0.75
C ASP A 78 -8.32 7.52 0.98
N LEU A 79 -7.57 7.10 -0.05
CA LEU A 79 -6.53 6.07 0.06
C LEU A 79 -5.37 6.53 0.95
N LEU A 80 -4.89 7.76 0.78
CA LEU A 80 -3.81 8.32 1.61
C LEU A 80 -4.26 8.49 3.07
N CYS A 81 -5.51 8.93 3.31
CA CYS A 81 -6.09 8.97 4.65
C CYS A 81 -6.14 7.58 5.27
N ALA A 82 -6.50 6.55 4.51
CA ALA A 82 -6.50 5.17 4.98
C ALA A 82 -5.12 4.73 5.48
N VAL A 83 -4.07 5.04 4.72
CA VAL A 83 -2.69 4.71 5.13
C VAL A 83 -2.25 5.53 6.35
N ALA A 84 -2.62 6.81 6.43
CA ALA A 84 -2.32 7.63 7.60
C ALA A 84 -3.00 7.07 8.87
N VAL A 85 -4.26 6.63 8.76
CA VAL A 85 -4.99 5.97 9.85
C VAL A 85 -4.30 4.65 10.24
N TYR A 86 -3.87 3.86 9.26
CA TYR A 86 -3.11 2.63 9.50
C TYR A 86 -1.77 2.91 10.21
N ALA A 87 -1.02 3.91 9.76
CA ALA A 87 0.26 4.26 10.37
C ALA A 87 0.09 4.76 11.82
N ALA A 88 -1.00 5.50 12.10
CA ALA A 88 -1.27 6.04 13.43
C ALA A 88 -1.91 5.03 14.41
N GLY A 89 -2.73 4.09 13.92
CA GLY A 89 -3.56 3.22 14.76
C GLY A 89 -3.56 1.73 14.39
N GLY A 90 -2.75 1.33 13.42
CA GLY A 90 -2.65 -0.03 12.92
C GLY A 90 -3.89 -0.53 12.18
N GLN A 91 -3.96 -1.86 12.01
CA GLN A 91 -5.00 -2.51 11.23
C GLN A 91 -6.42 -2.25 11.75
N ARG A 92 -6.64 -2.30 13.07
CA ARG A 92 -7.96 -2.08 13.69
C ARG A 92 -8.52 -0.69 13.38
N ALA A 93 -7.67 0.33 13.43
CA ALA A 93 -8.08 1.70 13.12
C ALA A 93 -8.48 1.84 11.65
N LEU A 94 -7.74 1.16 10.76
CA LEU A 94 -8.06 1.14 9.34
C LEU A 94 -9.36 0.37 9.06
N GLU A 95 -9.64 -0.73 9.75
CA GLU A 95 -10.91 -1.47 9.61
C GLU A 95 -12.11 -0.61 10.01
N ASP A 96 -12.05 0.09 11.14
CA ASP A 96 -13.11 1.02 11.58
C ASP A 96 -13.28 2.18 10.59
N PHE A 97 -12.18 2.73 10.08
CA PHE A 97 -12.22 3.79 9.08
C PHE A 97 -12.82 3.28 7.75
N GLY A 98 -12.43 2.08 7.30
CA GLY A 98 -12.96 1.44 6.10
C GLY A 98 -14.45 1.13 6.19
N ALA A 99 -14.93 0.68 7.36
CA ALA A 99 -16.34 0.44 7.61
C ALA A 99 -17.18 1.73 7.51
N LYS A 100 -16.62 2.88 7.94
CA LYS A 100 -17.31 4.19 7.90
C LYS A 100 -17.25 4.84 6.52
N ARG A 101 -16.12 4.73 5.80
CA ARG A 101 -15.90 5.40 4.51
C ARG A 101 -16.44 4.62 3.31
N GLY A 102 -16.36 3.29 3.35
CA GLY A 102 -16.71 2.41 2.23
C GLY A 102 -15.75 2.53 1.04
N GLY A 103 -16.12 1.89 -0.08
CA GLY A 103 -15.42 2.04 -1.37
C GLY A 103 -13.98 1.51 -1.37
N GLY A 104 -13.05 2.29 -1.95
CA GLY A 104 -11.64 1.91 -2.10
C GLY A 104 -10.90 1.70 -0.77
N VAL A 105 -11.29 2.43 0.27
CA VAL A 105 -10.73 2.30 1.64
C VAL A 105 -11.10 0.95 2.26
N LEU A 106 -12.34 0.49 2.05
CA LEU A 106 -12.79 -0.81 2.54
C LEU A 106 -12.07 -1.96 1.81
N ARG A 107 -11.82 -1.82 0.50
CA ARG A 107 -11.02 -2.81 -0.24
C ARG A 107 -9.57 -2.86 0.21
N LEU A 108 -9.00 -1.70 0.57
CA LEU A 108 -7.66 -1.62 1.16
C LEU A 108 -7.59 -2.38 2.49
N SER A 109 -8.54 -2.15 3.41
CA SER A 109 -8.54 -2.81 4.72
C SER A 109 -8.71 -4.33 4.62
N GLN A 110 -9.54 -4.79 3.66
CA GLN A 110 -9.74 -6.21 3.38
C GLN A 110 -8.47 -6.89 2.85
N GLN A 111 -7.73 -6.24 1.95
CA GLN A 111 -6.48 -6.79 1.40
C GLN A 111 -5.39 -7.00 2.45
N LEU A 112 -5.32 -6.13 3.45
CA LEU A 112 -4.39 -6.29 4.57
C LEU A 112 -4.78 -7.44 5.52
N THR A 113 -6.07 -7.77 5.58
CA THR A 113 -6.60 -8.81 6.47
C THR A 113 -6.58 -10.19 5.81
N GLY A 114 -6.63 -10.27 4.48
CA GLY A 114 -6.74 -11.52 3.71
C GLY A 114 -5.42 -12.14 3.24
N GLY A 115 -4.30 -11.84 3.89
CA GLY A 115 -3.01 -12.48 3.60
C GLY A 115 -2.83 -13.81 4.32
N ASP A 116 -3.46 -14.87 3.81
CA ASP A 116 -3.11 -16.28 4.09
C ASP A 116 -1.87 -16.72 3.28
#